data_AF-A0A7G1IJY1-F1
#
_entry.id   AF-A0A7G1IJY1-F1
#
_cell.length_a   1.000
_cell.length_b   1.000
_cell.length_c   1.000
_cell.angle_alpha   90.00
_cell.angle_beta   90.00
_cell.angle_gamma   90.00
#
_symmetry.space_group_name_H-M   'P 1'
#
loop_
_entity.id
_entity.type
_entity.pdbx_description
1 polymer ?
#
loop_
_entity_poly.entity_id
_entity_poly.type
_entity_poly.pdbx_seq_one_letter_code
_entity_poly.pdbx_strand_id
1 'polypeptide(L)'
;MPLYAAYGSNMDPEQMLQRAPHSPMAGTGWLNGWRLTFGGEDLGWDGALATVVEDPDSRVFVVLYDMTPADEKNLDRWEGSEFGVHKKIRCRVERLSSDTTTDPVLAWLYVLDAWEGGLPSARYLG
;
A
#
# COMPACT_ATOMS: atom_id res chain seq x y z
N MET A 1 -10.75 -7.17 12.14
CA MET A 1 -9.65 -7.72 11.32
C MET A 1 -8.71 -6.58 10.97
N PRO A 2 -7.40 -6.84 10.74
CA PRO A 2 -6.45 -5.78 10.46
C PRO A 2 -6.69 -5.21 9.05
N LEU A 3 -6.87 -3.90 8.93
CA LEU A 3 -7.05 -3.24 7.64
C LEU A 3 -5.70 -3.04 6.95
N TYR A 4 -5.64 -3.31 5.65
CA TYR A 4 -4.53 -2.96 4.77
C TYR A 4 -4.88 -1.73 3.94
N ALA A 5 -3.95 -0.76 3.86
CA ALA A 5 -4.06 0.42 3.02
C ALA A 5 -3.15 0.29 1.79
N ALA A 6 -3.75 0.07 0.62
CA ALA A 6 -3.07 0.07 -0.66
C ALA A 6 -3.04 1.48 -1.27
N TYR A 7 -1.87 1.91 -1.76
CA TYR A 7 -1.66 3.22 -2.40
C TYR A 7 -0.97 3.12 -3.77
N GLY A 8 -0.72 1.90 -4.26
CA GLY A 8 -0.01 1.61 -5.50
C GLY A 8 -0.68 0.48 -6.28
N SER A 9 0.09 -0.50 -6.77
CA SER A 9 -0.42 -1.57 -7.65
C SER A 9 -1.55 -2.40 -7.04
N ASN A 10 -1.57 -2.60 -5.71
CA ASN A 10 -2.67 -3.29 -5.02
C ASN A 10 -3.99 -2.51 -4.99
N MET A 11 -4.05 -1.28 -5.53
CA MET A 11 -5.32 -0.58 -5.76
C MET A 11 -6.08 -1.14 -6.97
N ASP A 12 -5.40 -1.84 -7.88
CA ASP A 12 -6.01 -2.57 -8.98
C ASP A 12 -6.75 -3.81 -8.43
N PRO A 13 -8.10 -3.87 -8.55
CA PRO A 13 -8.88 -4.97 -8.01
C PRO A 13 -8.50 -6.34 -8.57
N GLU A 14 -8.08 -6.43 -9.83
CA GLU A 14 -7.72 -7.70 -10.46
C GLU A 14 -6.38 -8.21 -9.90
N GLN A 15 -5.39 -7.32 -9.77
CA GLN A 15 -4.12 -7.67 -9.12
C GLN A 15 -4.32 -8.04 -7.64
N MET A 16 -5.15 -7.27 -6.92
CA MET A 16 -5.42 -7.56 -5.53
C MET A 16 -6.14 -8.90 -5.35
N LEU A 17 -7.09 -9.25 -6.23
CA LEU A 17 -7.78 -10.54 -6.19
C LEU A 17 -6.82 -11.73 -6.40
N GLN A 18 -5.79 -11.57 -7.24
CA GLN A 18 -4.76 -12.60 -7.44
C GLN A 18 -3.86 -12.78 -6.21
N ARG A 19 -3.57 -11.68 -5.49
CA ARG A 19 -2.66 -11.68 -4.34
C ARG A 19 -3.36 -12.01 -3.01
N ALA A 20 -4.62 -11.59 -2.86
CA ALA A 20 -5.39 -11.68 -1.62
C ALA A 20 -6.87 -12.01 -1.91
N PRO A 21 -7.17 -13.23 -2.41
CA PRO A 21 -8.49 -13.59 -2.92
C PRO A 21 -9.60 -13.63 -1.88
N HIS A 22 -9.27 -13.65 -0.58
CA HIS A 22 -10.23 -13.71 0.51
C HIS A 22 -10.35 -12.38 1.27
N SER A 23 -9.72 -11.31 0.77
CA SER A 23 -9.65 -10.01 1.43
C SER A 23 -10.41 -8.94 0.64
N PRO A 24 -11.71 -8.74 0.92
CA PRO A 24 -12.54 -7.83 0.14
C PRO A 24 -12.17 -6.35 0.40
N MET A 25 -12.56 -5.49 -0.54
CA MET A 25 -12.48 -4.04 -0.36
C MET A 25 -13.41 -3.60 0.77
N ALA A 26 -12.85 -2.92 1.77
CA ALA A 26 -13.55 -2.38 2.94
C ALA A 26 -13.92 -0.90 2.79
N GLY A 27 -13.28 -0.19 1.86
CA GLY A 27 -13.54 1.23 1.63
C GLY A 27 -12.35 1.98 1.04
N THR A 28 -12.35 3.30 1.22
CA THR A 28 -11.27 4.19 0.77
C THR A 28 -10.99 5.27 1.81
N GLY A 29 -9.84 5.94 1.70
CA GLY A 29 -9.50 7.01 2.62
C GLY A 29 -8.27 7.82 2.22
N TRP A 30 -7.87 8.71 3.13
CA TRP A 30 -6.70 9.54 3.01
C TRP A 30 -5.70 9.23 4.12
N LEU A 31 -4.45 9.03 3.72
CA LEU A 31 -3.30 8.99 4.61
C LEU A 31 -2.69 10.40 4.64
N ASN A 32 -3.05 11.21 5.65
CA ASN A 32 -2.57 12.58 5.80
C ASN A 32 -1.15 12.61 6.40
N GLY A 33 -0.36 13.59 6.01
CA GLY A 33 1.04 13.73 6.44
C GLY A 33 1.99 12.81 5.66
N TRP A 34 1.56 12.32 4.50
CA TRP A 34 2.32 11.43 3.64
C TRP A 34 2.20 11.85 2.18
N ARG A 35 3.25 11.58 1.40
CA ARG A 35 3.29 11.80 -0.04
C ARG A 35 3.69 10.52 -0.78
N LEU A 36 3.04 10.27 -1.91
CA LEU A 36 3.41 9.20 -2.84
C LEU A 36 4.70 9.57 -3.57
N THR A 37 5.60 8.61 -3.67
CA THR A 37 6.86 8.75 -4.40
C THR A 37 7.31 7.40 -4.94
N PHE A 38 8.50 7.35 -5.52
CA PHE A 38 9.14 6.14 -6.01
C PHE A 38 10.54 6.01 -5.41
N GLY A 39 11.03 4.79 -5.28
CA GLY A 39 12.36 4.53 -4.73
C GLY A 39 12.91 3.17 -5.13
N GLY A 40 14.16 2.93 -4.74
CA GLY A 40 14.81 1.62 -4.93
C GLY A 40 14.89 1.19 -6.40
N GLU A 41 15.29 2.09 -7.29
CA GLU A 41 15.55 1.77 -8.70
C GLU A 41 16.51 0.58 -8.85
N ASP A 42 17.49 0.44 -7.94
CA ASP A 42 18.43 -0.69 -7.90
C ASP A 42 17.83 -1.99 -7.32
N LEU A 43 16.65 -1.92 -6.70
CA LEU A 43 15.94 -3.06 -6.11
C LEU A 43 14.83 -3.59 -7.02
N GLY A 44 14.31 -2.75 -7.91
CA GLY A 44 13.29 -3.10 -8.88
C GLY A 44 13.87 -3.88 -10.06
N TRP A 45 13.08 -4.83 -10.59
CA TRP A 45 13.41 -5.50 -11.85
C TRP A 45 13.15 -4.60 -13.09
N ASP A 46 12.30 -3.58 -12.94
CA ASP A 46 11.77 -2.78 -14.04
C ASP A 46 11.37 -1.39 -13.51
N GLY A 47 12.37 -0.59 -13.13
CA GLY A 47 12.20 0.77 -12.61
C GLY A 47 11.93 0.86 -11.10
N ALA A 48 11.78 2.10 -10.63
CA ALA A 48 11.57 2.41 -9.22
C ALA A 48 10.19 1.94 -8.73
N LEU A 49 10.15 1.46 -7.48
CA LEU A 49 8.96 0.92 -6.83
C LEU A 49 8.19 2.05 -6.14
N ALA A 50 6.86 2.04 -6.23
CA ALA A 50 6.04 3.03 -5.55
C ALA A 50 6.14 2.88 -4.03
N THR A 51 6.26 4.01 -3.34
CA THR A 51 6.30 4.06 -1.89
C THR A 51 5.71 5.36 -1.35
N VAL A 52 5.60 5.48 -0.03
CA VAL A 52 5.16 6.71 0.63
C VAL A 52 6.20 7.20 1.63
N VAL A 53 6.35 8.50 1.72
CA VAL A 53 7.25 9.18 2.67
C VAL A 53 6.47 10.21 3.48
N GLU A 54 6.95 10.52 4.69
CA GLU A 54 6.33 11.55 5.53
C GLU A 54 6.46 12.94 4.87
N ASP A 55 5.35 13.66 4.82
CA ASP A 55 5.25 15.02 4.29
C ASP A 55 3.99 15.68 4.90
N PRO A 56 4.13 16.57 5.90
CA PRO A 56 3.02 17.11 6.69
C PRO A 56 1.92 17.81 5.87
N ASP A 57 2.28 18.38 4.72
CA ASP A 57 1.37 19.16 3.88
C ASP A 57 0.71 18.33 2.77
N SER A 58 1.06 17.05 2.69
CA SER A 58 0.59 16.12 1.68
C SER A 58 -0.38 15.08 2.22
N ARG A 59 -1.09 14.42 1.30
CA ARG A 59 -1.92 13.26 1.59
C ARG A 59 -1.92 12.27 0.43
N VAL A 60 -2.05 10.99 0.76
CA VAL A 60 -2.14 9.89 -0.22
C VAL A 60 -3.51 9.26 -0.16
N PHE A 61 -4.13 9.06 -1.33
CA PHE A 61 -5.39 8.31 -1.42
C PHE A 61 -5.10 6.81 -1.31
N VAL A 62 -5.90 6.10 -0.52
CA VAL A 62 -5.73 4.67 -0.29
C VAL A 62 -7.02 3.89 -0.50
N VAL A 63 -6.88 2.65 -0.96
CA VAL A 63 -7.93 1.63 -0.90
C VAL A 63 -7.71 0.79 0.36
N LEU A 64 -8.77 0.58 1.12
CA LEU A 64 -8.76 -0.22 2.33
C LEU A 64 -9.28 -1.62 2.03
N TYR A 65 -8.55 -2.64 2.47
CA TYR A 65 -8.94 -4.05 2.37
C TYR A 65 -9.05 -4.68 3.74
N ASP A 66 -10.07 -5.52 3.91
CA ASP A 66 -10.23 -6.34 5.10
C ASP A 66 -9.38 -7.62 4.98
N MET A 67 -8.21 -7.62 5.61
CA MET A 67 -7.21 -8.65 5.36
C MET A 67 -7.37 -9.87 6.26
N THR A 68 -7.42 -11.04 5.64
CA THR A 68 -7.31 -12.31 6.35
C THR A 68 -5.84 -12.59 6.71
N PRO A 69 -5.57 -13.33 7.80
CA PRO A 69 -4.19 -13.71 8.14
C PRO A 69 -3.48 -14.57 7.07
N ALA A 70 -4.25 -15.30 6.25
CA ALA A 70 -3.70 -16.11 5.17
C ALA A 70 -3.26 -15.25 3.98
N ASP A 71 -4.10 -14.29 3.59
CA ASP A 71 -3.80 -13.36 2.50
C ASP A 71 -2.72 -12.36 2.90
N GLU A 72 -2.68 -11.94 4.16
CA GLU A 72 -1.58 -11.11 4.68
C GLU A 72 -0.24 -11.79 4.43
N LYS A 73 -0.08 -13.06 4.84
CA LYS A 73 1.15 -13.83 4.58
C LYS A 73 1.45 -14.00 3.10
N ASN A 74 0.42 -14.08 2.25
CA ASN A 74 0.65 -14.17 0.81
C ASN A 74 1.18 -12.84 0.26
N LEU A 75 0.61 -11.72 0.71
CA LEU A 75 1.02 -10.40 0.33
C LEU A 75 2.45 -10.08 0.81
N ASP A 76 2.85 -10.55 2.00
CA ASP A 76 4.22 -10.40 2.52
C ASP A 76 5.27 -10.96 1.56
N ARG A 77 4.96 -12.10 0.94
CA ARG A 77 5.81 -12.74 -0.06
C ARG A 77 5.85 -11.96 -1.36
N TRP A 78 4.70 -11.46 -1.82
CA TRP A 78 4.60 -10.64 -3.03
C TRP A 78 5.35 -9.31 -2.91
N GLU A 79 5.29 -8.68 -1.75
CA GLU A 79 5.92 -7.39 -1.47
C GLU A 79 7.40 -7.53 -1.08
N GLY A 80 7.94 -8.76 -1.03
CA GLY A 80 9.33 -8.99 -0.67
C GLY A 80 9.68 -8.58 0.76
N SER A 81 8.69 -8.58 1.67
CA SER A 81 8.89 -8.20 3.09
C SER A 81 9.83 -9.16 3.80
N GLU A 82 9.80 -10.45 3.44
CA GLU A 82 10.73 -11.47 3.96
C GLU A 82 12.20 -11.21 3.53
N PHE A 83 12.40 -10.45 2.46
CA PHE A 83 13.72 -10.07 1.94
C PHE A 83 14.13 -8.65 2.34
N GLY A 84 13.33 -7.97 3.17
CA GLY A 84 13.60 -6.62 3.65
C GLY A 84 13.40 -5.51 2.62
N VAL A 85 12.78 -5.79 1.47
CA VAL A 85 12.51 -4.77 0.44
C VAL A 85 11.49 -3.77 0.96
N HIS A 86 10.39 -4.26 1.52
CA HIS A 86 9.37 -3.44 2.16
C HIS A 86 9.27 -3.73 3.66
N LYS A 87 9.00 -2.68 4.43
CA LYS A 87 8.63 -2.73 5.85
C LYS A 87 7.14 -2.52 6.03
N LYS A 88 6.55 -3.27 6.95
CA LYS A 88 5.18 -3.02 7.42
C LYS A 88 5.17 -1.96 8.51
N ILE A 89 4.40 -0.90 8.30
CA ILE A 89 4.12 0.11 9.32
C ILE A 89 2.61 0.20 9.56
N ARG A 90 2.22 0.84 10.66
CA ARG A 90 0.81 1.15 10.96
C ARG A 90 0.61 2.64 10.98
N CYS A 91 -0.37 3.11 10.22
CA CYS A 91 -0.73 4.52 10.15
C CYS A 91 -2.24 4.68 10.34
N ARG A 92 -2.63 5.89 10.75
CA ARG A 92 -4.03 6.26 10.86
C ARG A 92 -4.51 6.77 9.50
N VAL A 93 -5.58 6.16 8.99
CA VAL A 93 -6.23 6.54 7.73
C VAL A 93 -7.56 7.21 8.06
N GLU A 94 -7.78 8.39 7.49
CA GLU A 94 -9.09 9.05 7.53
C GLU A 94 -9.98 8.43 6.46
N ARG A 95 -11.06 7.75 6.87
CA ARG A 95 -11.93 7.05 5.92
C ARG A 95 -12.80 8.04 5.15
N LEU A 96 -12.80 7.90 3.83
CA LEU A 96 -13.73 8.58 2.93
C LEU A 96 -14.98 7.73 2.71
N SER A 97 -14.83 6.40 2.62
CA SER A 97 -15.93 5.46 2.47
C SER A 97 -15.70 4.18 3.26
N SER A 98 -16.77 3.58 3.76
CA SER A 98 -16.80 2.27 4.40
C SER A 98 -18.26 1.81 4.54
N ASP A 99 -18.44 0.50 4.67
CA ASP A 99 -19.70 -0.17 5.00
C ASP A 99 -20.19 0.07 6.44
N THR A 100 -19.33 0.55 7.35
CA THR A 100 -19.64 0.72 8.78
C THR A 100 -19.71 2.19 9.19
N THR A 101 -18.57 2.84 9.42
CA THR A 101 -18.48 4.26 9.81
C THR A 101 -17.40 4.98 9.00
N THR A 102 -17.31 6.30 9.09
CA THR A 102 -16.22 7.07 8.46
C THR A 102 -15.16 7.54 9.47
N ASP A 103 -15.19 7.00 10.69
CA ASP A 103 -14.20 7.34 11.71
C ASP A 103 -12.80 6.91 11.27
N PRO A 104 -11.73 7.63 11.65
CA PRO A 104 -10.37 7.23 11.34
C PRO A 104 -10.03 5.84 11.89
N VAL A 105 -9.29 5.05 11.12
CA VAL A 105 -8.90 3.67 11.47
C VAL A 105 -7.39 3.50 11.46
N LEU A 106 -6.88 2.54 12.22
CA LEU A 106 -5.51 2.06 12.05
C LEU A 106 -5.48 1.02 10.93
N ALA A 107 -4.65 1.26 9.94
CA ALA A 107 -4.35 0.32 8.87
C ALA A 107 -2.83 0.11 8.78
N TRP A 108 -2.43 -1.07 8.33
CA TRP A 108 -1.04 -1.31 7.97
C TRP A 108 -0.82 -1.09 6.48
N LEU A 109 0.42 -0.77 6.12
CA LEU A 109 0.86 -0.56 4.75
C LEU A 109 2.33 -0.98 4.63
N TYR A 110 2.75 -1.25 3.40
CA TYR A 110 4.15 -1.47 3.05
C TYR A 110 4.80 -0.13 2.75
N VAL A 111 6.04 0.07 3.18
CA VAL A 111 6.88 1.20 2.80
C VAL A 111 8.25 0.65 2.42
N LEU A 112 8.85 1.18 1.36
CA LEU A 112 10.12 0.70 0.84
C LEU A 112 11.23 1.08 1.81
N ASP A 113 12.13 0.15 2.12
CA ASP A 113 13.32 0.41 2.94
C ASP A 113 14.52 0.80 2.06
N ALA A 114 14.36 1.87 1.28
CA ALA A 114 15.36 2.32 0.33
C ALA A 114 15.32 3.85 0.14
N TRP A 115 16.27 4.37 -0.62
CA TRP A 115 16.32 5.78 -0.97
C TRP A 115 15.20 6.16 -1.96
N GLU A 116 14.60 7.33 -1.72
CA GLU A 116 13.65 7.97 -2.63
C GLU A 116 14.37 8.40 -3.94
N GLY A 117 13.71 8.20 -5.08
CA GLY A 117 14.19 8.56 -6.39
C GLY A 117 13.90 7.52 -7.48
N GLY A 118 14.13 7.92 -8.73
CA GLY A 118 13.92 7.08 -9.90
C GLY A 118 12.54 7.24 -10.53
N LEU A 119 12.34 6.59 -11.68
CA LEU A 119 11.08 6.62 -12.43
C LEU A 119 10.43 5.23 -12.42
N PRO A 120 9.10 5.15 -12.26
CA PRO A 120 8.40 3.88 -12.44
C PRO A 120 8.50 3.42 -13.89
N SER A 121 8.42 2.11 -14.12
CA SER A 121 8.29 1.57 -15.48
C SER A 121 6.96 1.96 -16.12
N ALA A 122 6.95 2.01 -17.45
CA ALA A 122 5.72 2.21 -18.22
C ALA A 122 4.66 1.14 -17.88
N ARG A 123 5.08 -0.12 -17.70
CA ARG A 123 4.21 -1.22 -17.30
C ARG A 123 3.50 -0.98 -15.96
N TYR A 124 4.16 -0.26 -15.03
CA TYR A 124 3.57 0.09 -13.74
C TYR A 124 2.47 1.16 -13.88
N LEU A 125 2.60 2.06 -14.86
CA LEU A 125 1.68 3.17 -15.07
C LEU A 125 0.46 2.81 -15.93
N GLY A 126 0.58 1.82 -16.82
CA GLY A 126 -0.48 1.37 -17.74
C GLY A 126 -0.07 1.45 -19.21
#